data_AF-A0A249T212-F1
#
_entry.id   AF-A0A249T212-F1
#
_cell.length_a   1.000
_cell.length_b   1.000
_cell.length_c   1.000
_cell.angle_alpha   90.00
_cell.angle_beta   90.00
_cell.angle_gamma   90.00
#
_symmetry.space_group_name_H-M   'P 1'
#
loop_
_entity.id
_entity.type
_entity.pdbx_description
1 polymer ?
#
loop_
_entity_poly.entity_id
_entity_poly.type
_entity_poly.pdbx_seq_one_letter_code
_entity_poly.pdbx_strand_id
1 'polypeptide(L)'
;MVNNSSLPNVVSSFVSVPFLNDNTISTAQLLNHCTQPQLVSEFKPPSIKFVDYRNLQLVLKSIFFTGVYVLKFTVHDRELIISCSCRATLKGVCIHICKTVEAITTANGNDYFAQLLPNGLFDLAFKYQADFEKKEGAKGIAIVKKKEVLSLYPFDPVTSPTPLQAILALRLPPVKKRVEKQAALGFVIMLPYAGRQPPFIIPASGLMNKTNERILSWLKFMPELDKRIERSINSNQLEIVKMGVQIMVQSDEIAADNQQDSSFNWSIKMLYVFNNWKRFFP
;
A
#
# COMPACT_ATOMS: atom_id res chain seq x y z
N MET A 1 50.09 25.62 11.47
CA MET A 1 49.66 24.43 12.23
C MET A 1 48.16 24.55 12.47
N VAL A 2 47.37 23.84 11.68
CA VAL A 2 45.90 23.84 11.79
C VAL A 2 45.53 22.76 12.80
N ASN A 3 44.97 23.16 13.94
CA ASN A 3 44.47 22.22 14.94
C ASN A 3 43.25 21.50 14.36
N ASN A 4 43.42 20.23 14.01
CA ASN A 4 42.32 19.29 13.82
C ASN A 4 41.65 19.08 15.19
N SER A 5 40.68 19.91 15.52
CA SER A 5 39.69 19.60 16.55
C SER A 5 38.87 18.40 16.05
N SER A 6 39.25 17.21 16.48
CA SER A 6 38.45 16.00 16.33
C SER A 6 37.07 16.27 16.94
N LEU A 7 36.05 16.24 16.07
CA LEU A 7 34.66 16.25 16.50
C LEU A 7 34.45 15.09 17.48
N PRO A 8 33.80 15.32 18.65
CA PRO A 8 33.52 14.24 19.57
C PRO A 8 32.60 13.22 18.88
N ASN A 9 33.05 11.97 18.83
CA ASN A 9 32.23 10.84 18.40
C ASN A 9 30.98 10.77 19.30
N VAL A 10 29.87 11.29 18.80
CA VAL A 10 28.57 11.20 19.46
C VAL A 10 28.13 9.74 19.35
N VAL A 11 28.36 8.97 20.41
CA VAL A 11 27.82 7.62 20.53
C VAL A 11 26.31 7.75 20.71
N SER A 12 25.55 7.65 19.64
CA SER A 12 24.10 7.53 19.71
C SER A 12 23.75 6.20 20.35
N SER A 13 22.99 6.22 21.44
CA SER A 13 22.49 5.01 22.09
C SER A 13 21.44 4.36 21.18
N PHE A 14 21.82 3.29 20.49
CA PHE A 14 20.92 2.42 19.75
C PHE A 14 20.51 1.25 20.66
N VAL A 15 19.23 0.86 20.57
CA VAL A 15 18.66 -0.30 21.23
C VAL A 15 18.06 -1.18 20.14
N SER A 16 18.43 -2.45 20.11
CA SER A 16 17.74 -3.45 19.30
C SER A 16 16.72 -4.19 20.16
N VAL A 17 15.51 -4.35 19.62
CA VAL A 17 14.39 -5.05 20.25
C VAL A 17 13.93 -6.14 19.28
N PRO A 18 14.10 -7.43 19.62
CA PRO A 18 13.68 -8.49 18.72
C PRO A 18 12.15 -8.49 18.59
N PHE A 19 11.67 -8.75 17.38
CA PHE A 19 10.27 -9.07 17.18
C PHE A 19 9.97 -10.48 17.70
N LEU A 20 8.75 -10.67 18.21
CA LEU A 20 8.20 -11.96 18.54
C LEU A 20 7.73 -12.68 17.26
N ASN A 21 7.33 -13.95 17.37
CA ASN A 21 6.91 -14.78 16.23
C ASN A 21 5.74 -14.20 15.42
N ASP A 22 4.96 -13.29 15.99
CA ASP A 22 3.84 -12.58 15.38
C ASP A 22 4.21 -11.17 14.89
N ASN A 23 5.51 -10.86 14.81
CA ASN A 23 6.05 -9.54 14.49
C ASN A 23 5.68 -8.42 15.49
N THR A 24 5.18 -8.76 16.68
CA THR A 24 4.96 -7.79 17.75
C THR A 24 6.23 -7.56 18.57
N ILE A 25 6.25 -6.51 19.39
CA ILE A 25 7.32 -6.27 20.36
C ILE A 25 6.84 -6.54 21.79
N SER A 26 7.73 -7.07 22.63
CA SER A 26 7.46 -7.21 24.06
C SER A 26 7.87 -5.93 24.80
N THR A 27 6.87 -5.14 25.19
CA THR A 27 7.09 -3.96 26.06
C THR A 27 7.73 -4.35 27.40
N ALA A 28 7.38 -5.51 27.95
CA ALA A 28 7.96 -6.04 29.17
C ALA A 28 9.48 -6.29 29.05
N GLN A 29 9.94 -6.90 27.94
CA GLN A 29 11.37 -7.06 27.69
C GLN A 29 12.08 -5.71 27.62
N LEU A 30 11.48 -4.74 26.94
CA LEU A 30 12.03 -3.40 26.81
C LEU A 30 12.13 -2.66 28.15
N LEU A 31 11.12 -2.81 29.01
CA LEU A 31 11.10 -2.24 30.36
C LEU A 31 12.13 -2.89 31.29
N ASN A 32 12.36 -4.21 31.16
CA ASN A 32 13.37 -4.92 31.94
C ASN A 32 14.80 -4.46 31.62
N HIS A 33 15.03 -3.93 30.42
CA HIS A 33 16.31 -3.34 30.01
C HIS A 33 16.36 -1.82 30.17
N CYS A 34 15.33 -1.21 30.77
CA CYS A 34 15.33 0.21 31.06
C CYS A 34 16.38 0.54 32.12
N THR A 35 17.16 1.59 31.87
CA THR A 35 18.23 2.06 32.79
C THR A 35 17.69 2.55 34.13
N GLN A 36 16.42 2.93 34.19
CA GLN A 36 15.76 3.50 35.37
C GLN A 36 14.33 2.95 35.48
N PRO A 37 14.15 1.64 35.75
CA PRO A 37 12.83 1.00 35.71
C PRO A 37 11.87 1.59 36.76
N GLN A 38 12.38 2.03 37.91
CA GLN A 38 11.58 2.68 38.96
C GLN A 38 10.95 4.01 38.50
N LEU A 39 11.59 4.74 37.58
CA LEU A 39 11.04 6.00 37.06
C LEU A 39 9.96 5.78 36.00
N VAL A 40 9.82 4.55 35.49
CA VAL A 40 8.77 4.23 34.53
C VAL A 40 7.41 4.40 35.19
N SER A 41 7.15 3.93 36.41
CA SER A 41 5.84 4.14 37.04
C SER A 41 5.54 5.61 37.38
N GLU A 42 6.58 6.42 37.59
CA GLU A 42 6.45 7.82 38.02
C GLU A 42 6.30 8.83 36.87
N PHE A 43 6.89 8.53 35.71
CA PHE A 43 6.85 9.43 34.57
C PHE A 43 5.49 9.39 33.86
N LYS A 44 4.86 10.56 33.74
CA LYS A 44 3.66 10.74 32.91
C LYS A 44 3.97 10.34 31.45
N PRO A 45 2.99 9.76 30.72
CA PRO A 45 3.14 9.47 29.30
C PRO A 45 3.53 10.72 28.51
N PRO A 46 4.50 10.64 27.59
CA PRO A 46 4.90 11.79 26.78
C PRO A 46 3.82 12.14 25.75
N SER A 47 3.84 13.39 25.28
CA SER A 47 3.15 13.74 24.03
C SER A 47 4.07 13.39 22.85
N ILE A 48 3.54 12.63 21.91
CA ILE A 48 4.29 12.10 20.78
C ILE A 48 3.79 12.76 19.51
N LYS A 49 4.71 13.38 18.75
CA LYS A 49 4.42 14.01 17.47
C LYS A 49 5.20 13.33 16.36
N PHE A 50 4.53 13.13 15.24
CA PHE A 50 5.18 12.69 14.01
C PHE A 50 6.14 13.76 13.49
N VAL A 51 7.25 13.34 12.88
CA VAL A 51 8.21 14.24 12.23
C VAL A 51 8.39 13.84 10.78
N ASP A 52 8.76 12.58 10.54
CA ASP A 52 9.08 12.10 9.21
C ASP A 52 9.01 10.57 9.13
N TYR A 53 8.83 10.06 7.92
CA TYR A 53 9.01 8.65 7.60
C TYR A 53 9.62 8.51 6.20
N ARG A 54 10.84 7.98 6.13
CA ARG A 54 11.57 7.70 4.88
C ARG A 54 12.47 6.50 5.08
N ASN A 55 12.68 5.71 4.02
CA ASN A 55 13.59 4.57 4.03
C ASN A 55 13.34 3.62 5.22
N LEU A 56 12.07 3.28 5.48
CA LEU A 56 11.64 2.43 6.61
C LEU A 56 12.06 2.94 8.00
N GLN A 57 12.38 4.23 8.12
CA GLN A 57 12.69 4.88 9.38
C GLN A 57 11.58 5.84 9.76
N LEU A 58 10.92 5.58 10.89
CA LEU A 58 9.97 6.49 11.52
C LEU A 58 10.68 7.41 12.50
N VAL A 59 10.49 8.72 12.34
CA VAL A 59 11.04 9.74 13.23
C VAL A 59 9.91 10.39 14.01
N LEU A 60 9.99 10.33 15.34
CA LEU A 60 9.01 10.90 16.26
C LEU A 60 9.71 11.90 17.21
N LYS A 61 8.98 12.95 17.59
CA LYS A 61 9.31 13.82 18.71
C LYS A 61 8.51 13.38 19.92
N SER A 62 9.21 13.03 20.99
CA SER A 62 8.62 12.69 22.28
C SER A 62 8.87 13.82 23.28
N ILE A 63 7.78 14.40 23.76
CA ILE A 63 7.76 15.61 24.59
C ILE A 63 7.45 15.18 26.02
N PHE A 64 8.45 15.29 26.88
CA PHE A 64 8.38 15.04 28.31
C PHE A 64 8.41 16.38 29.06
N PHE A 65 8.08 16.35 30.35
CA PHE A 65 8.29 17.50 31.22
C PHE A 65 9.78 17.88 31.36
N THR A 66 10.69 16.92 31.13
CA THR A 66 12.14 17.11 31.17
C THR A 66 12.72 17.71 29.89
N GLY A 67 11.96 17.74 28.79
CA GLY A 67 12.43 18.24 27.50
C GLY A 67 11.83 17.52 26.30
N VAL A 68 12.35 17.87 25.12
CA VAL A 68 11.94 17.28 23.84
C VAL A 68 13.04 16.39 23.31
N TYR A 69 12.69 15.14 22.99
CA TYR A 69 13.61 14.13 22.50
C TYR A 69 13.16 13.62 21.14
N VAL A 70 14.13 13.37 20.25
CA VAL A 70 13.87 12.78 18.94
C VAL A 70 14.16 11.29 19.04
N LEU A 71 13.16 10.48 18.73
CA LEU A 71 13.31 9.04 18.62
C LEU A 71 13.22 8.63 17.16
N LYS A 72 14.12 7.74 16.74
CA LYS A 72 14.06 7.12 15.42
C LYS A 72 13.88 5.63 15.58
N PHE A 73 12.94 5.08 14.84
CA PHE A 73 12.58 3.67 14.81
C PHE A 73 12.89 3.16 13.41
N THR A 74 13.80 2.22 13.30
CA THR A 74 14.17 1.55 12.05
C THR A 74 13.86 0.07 12.20
N VAL A 75 13.20 -0.52 11.22
CA VAL A 75 12.92 -1.96 11.23
C VAL A 75 13.93 -2.70 10.36
N HIS A 76 14.49 -3.77 10.92
CA HIS A 76 15.24 -4.81 10.22
C HIS A 76 14.52 -6.14 10.40
N ASP A 77 14.74 -7.10 9.49
CA ASP A 77 13.96 -8.34 9.30
C ASP A 77 13.45 -9.04 10.58
N ARG A 78 14.20 -8.97 11.69
CA ARG A 78 13.83 -9.60 12.97
C ARG A 78 13.90 -8.70 14.19
N GLU A 79 14.17 -7.40 13.99
CA GLU A 79 14.39 -6.48 15.10
C GLU A 79 13.96 -5.04 14.79
N LEU A 80 13.48 -4.37 15.84
CA LEU A 80 13.22 -2.95 15.85
C LEU A 80 14.43 -2.23 16.48
N ILE A 81 15.12 -1.42 15.69
CA ILE A 81 16.21 -0.57 16.17
C ILE A 81 15.63 0.79 16.57
N ILE A 82 15.85 1.18 17.81
CA ILE A 82 15.40 2.44 18.38
C ILE A 82 16.59 3.28 18.79
N SER A 83 16.63 4.54 18.36
CA SER A 83 17.62 5.52 18.83
C SER A 83 16.94 6.70 19.48
N CYS A 84 17.58 7.30 20.47
CA CYS A 84 17.09 8.48 21.19
C CYS A 84 18.15 9.58 21.23
N SER A 85 17.72 10.84 21.09
CA SER A 85 18.60 12.00 21.13
C SER A 85 19.09 12.40 22.53
N CYS A 86 18.71 11.69 23.60
CA CYS A 86 19.04 12.07 24.97
C CYS A 86 20.50 11.83 25.38
N ARG A 87 21.32 11.23 24.50
CA ARG A 87 22.77 10.95 24.71
C ARG A 87 23.06 10.28 26.06
N ALA A 88 22.20 9.36 26.49
CA ALA A 88 22.40 8.65 27.74
C ALA A 88 23.72 7.87 27.67
N THR A 89 24.59 8.05 28.68
CA THR A 89 25.90 7.40 28.78
C THR A 89 25.83 6.05 29.49
N LEU A 90 24.70 5.75 30.14
CA LEU A 90 24.46 4.50 30.85
C LEU A 90 24.18 3.36 29.86
N LYS A 91 24.73 2.18 30.13
CA LYS A 91 24.45 0.96 29.36
C LYS A 91 22.99 0.55 29.59
N GLY A 92 22.17 0.56 28.54
CA GLY A 92 20.78 0.09 28.55
C GLY A 92 19.83 1.00 27.77
N VAL A 93 18.52 0.76 27.94
CA VAL A 93 17.46 1.52 27.28
C VAL A 93 17.15 2.78 28.09
N CYS A 94 17.19 3.96 27.46
CA CYS A 94 16.84 5.20 28.17
C CYS A 94 15.33 5.25 28.47
N ILE A 95 14.96 5.94 29.55
CA ILE A 95 13.56 6.11 29.97
C ILE A 95 12.66 6.68 28.86
N HIS A 96 13.21 7.55 28.00
CA HIS A 96 12.45 8.14 26.89
C HIS A 96 12.02 7.09 25.87
N ILE A 97 12.86 6.10 25.57
CA ILE A 97 12.50 4.99 24.68
C ILE A 97 11.43 4.14 25.36
N CYS A 98 11.68 3.72 26.61
CA CYS A 98 10.74 2.93 27.41
C CYS A 98 9.33 3.52 27.41
N LYS A 99 9.23 4.80 27.78
CA LYS A 99 7.94 5.49 27.90
C LYS A 99 7.27 5.81 26.57
N THR A 100 8.04 6.13 25.55
CA THR A 100 7.48 6.41 24.22
C THR A 100 6.92 5.14 23.61
N VAL A 101 7.66 4.02 23.71
CA VAL A 101 7.20 2.71 23.22
C VAL A 101 5.95 2.28 23.98
N GLU A 102 5.98 2.31 25.32
CA GLU A 102 4.82 1.99 26.16
C GLU A 102 3.59 2.80 25.76
N ALA A 103 3.72 4.13 25.64
CA ALA A 103 2.61 5.01 25.26
C ALA A 103 2.05 4.70 23.87
N ILE A 104 2.90 4.36 22.89
CA ILE A 104 2.48 3.96 21.54
C ILE A 104 1.72 2.63 21.58
N THR A 105 2.29 1.62 22.23
CA THR A 105 1.71 0.26 22.27
C THR A 105 0.41 0.23 23.05
N THR A 106 0.31 0.96 24.17
CA THR A 106 -0.94 1.06 24.95
C THR A 106 -2.05 1.72 24.14
N ALA A 107 -1.71 2.62 23.22
CA ALA A 107 -2.68 3.37 22.45
C ALA A 107 -3.10 2.70 21.13
N ASN A 108 -2.16 2.05 20.46
CA ASN A 108 -2.32 1.57 19.09
C ASN A 108 -2.16 0.04 18.95
N GLY A 109 -1.81 -0.67 20.02
CA GLY A 109 -1.54 -2.11 19.99
C GLY A 109 -0.05 -2.46 19.94
N ASN A 110 0.29 -3.70 20.35
CA ASN A 110 1.66 -4.21 20.35
C ASN A 110 2.21 -4.49 18.94
N ASP A 111 1.32 -4.56 17.95
CA ASP A 111 1.57 -4.76 16.53
C ASP A 111 1.85 -3.44 15.78
N TYR A 112 1.76 -2.28 16.44
CA TYR A 112 2.00 -0.98 15.82
C TYR A 112 3.31 -0.93 15.02
N PHE A 113 4.41 -1.43 15.60
CA PHE A 113 5.72 -1.40 14.95
C PHE A 113 5.87 -2.44 13.83
N ALA A 114 5.03 -3.49 13.81
CA ALA A 114 4.97 -4.42 12.68
C ALA A 114 4.54 -3.70 11.39
N GLN A 115 3.76 -2.63 11.50
CA GLN A 115 3.31 -1.83 10.37
C GLN A 115 4.45 -1.08 9.65
N LEU A 116 5.63 -0.99 10.28
CA LEU A 116 6.84 -0.37 9.72
C LEU A 116 7.69 -1.33 8.88
N LEU A 117 7.38 -2.64 8.89
CA LEU A 117 8.05 -3.63 8.05
C LEU A 117 7.94 -3.27 6.56
N PRO A 118 8.86 -3.76 5.69
CA PRO A 118 8.74 -3.58 4.25
C PRO A 118 7.38 -4.04 3.72
N ASN A 119 6.75 -3.25 2.85
CA ASN A 119 5.37 -3.45 2.37
C ASN A 119 4.29 -3.45 3.48
N GLY A 120 4.64 -3.03 4.70
CA GLY A 120 3.70 -2.79 5.78
C GLY A 120 2.85 -1.53 5.54
N LEU A 121 1.90 -1.28 6.44
CA LEU A 121 0.94 -0.19 6.27
C LEU A 121 1.61 1.20 6.13
N PHE A 122 2.72 1.44 6.84
CA PHE A 122 3.48 2.68 6.70
C PHE A 122 4.15 2.81 5.33
N ASP A 123 4.89 1.79 4.92
CA ASP A 123 5.58 1.80 3.64
C ASP A 123 4.59 2.03 2.48
N LEU A 124 3.46 1.30 2.50
CA LEU A 124 2.38 1.47 1.53
C LEU A 124 1.76 2.87 1.56
N ALA A 125 1.46 3.43 2.73
CA ALA A 125 0.82 4.73 2.83
C ALA A 125 1.71 5.90 2.43
N PHE A 126 3.02 5.76 2.57
CA PHE A 126 3.98 6.77 2.12
C PHE A 126 4.31 6.64 0.63
N LYS A 127 4.25 5.44 0.07
CA LYS A 127 4.37 5.17 -1.37
C LYS A 127 3.12 5.55 -2.16
N TYR A 128 1.93 5.24 -1.65
CA TYR A 128 0.63 5.43 -2.31
C TYR A 128 -0.24 6.46 -1.58
N GLN A 129 0.25 7.70 -1.48
CA GLN A 129 -0.37 8.74 -0.63
C GLN A 129 -1.82 9.07 -0.98
N ALA A 130 -2.24 8.83 -2.23
CA ALA A 130 -3.61 9.05 -2.67
C ALA A 130 -4.61 8.15 -1.90
N ASP A 131 -4.19 6.95 -1.51
CA ASP A 131 -5.07 5.89 -1.01
C ASP A 131 -5.21 5.86 0.52
N PHE A 132 -4.37 6.62 1.21
CA PHE A 132 -4.28 6.62 2.67
C PHE A 132 -4.45 8.03 3.24
N GLU A 133 -5.09 8.10 4.40
CA GLU A 133 -5.18 9.28 5.23
C GLU A 133 -4.24 9.12 6.42
N LYS A 134 -3.41 10.14 6.67
CA LYS A 134 -2.47 10.18 7.78
C LYS A 134 -3.08 11.05 8.87
N LYS A 135 -3.34 10.47 10.04
CA LYS A 135 -3.90 11.18 11.20
C LYS A 135 -2.82 11.33 12.25
N GLU A 136 -2.30 12.55 12.37
CA GLU A 136 -1.38 12.91 13.44
C GLU A 136 -2.17 13.27 14.70
N GLY A 137 -1.72 12.75 15.84
CA GLY A 137 -2.32 13.02 17.13
C GLY A 137 -1.26 13.13 18.22
N ALA A 138 -1.69 13.30 19.47
CA ALA A 138 -0.79 13.39 20.62
C ALA A 138 -0.04 12.08 20.96
N LYS A 139 -0.34 11.00 20.22
CA LYS A 139 0.19 9.65 20.42
C LYS A 139 0.99 9.16 19.19
N GLY A 140 1.39 10.09 18.32
CA GLY A 140 2.13 9.82 17.08
C GLY A 140 1.25 9.94 15.84
N ILE A 141 1.42 9.00 14.92
CA ILE A 141 0.73 8.97 13.63
C ILE A 141 -0.03 7.64 13.50
N ALA A 142 -1.29 7.75 13.10
CA ALA A 142 -2.11 6.63 12.68
C ALA A 142 -2.36 6.72 11.18
N ILE A 143 -2.34 5.58 10.50
CA ILE A 143 -2.63 5.49 9.08
C ILE A 143 -4.00 4.85 8.93
N VAL A 144 -4.88 5.52 8.21
CA VAL A 144 -6.23 5.03 7.92
C VAL A 144 -6.36 4.93 6.41
N LYS A 145 -6.78 3.78 5.89
CA LYS A 145 -7.11 3.66 4.46
C LYS A 145 -8.30 4.56 4.16
N LYS A 146 -8.24 5.39 3.10
CA LYS A 146 -9.38 6.23 2.74
C LYS A 146 -10.58 5.36 2.38
N LYS A 147 -11.76 5.70 2.92
CA LYS A 147 -13.02 5.00 2.63
C LYS A 147 -13.37 5.01 1.14
N GLU A 148 -12.91 6.01 0.40
CA GLU A 148 -13.11 6.12 -1.04
C GLU A 148 -12.41 4.99 -1.81
N VAL A 149 -11.28 4.47 -1.31
CA VAL A 149 -10.59 3.28 -1.85
C VAL A 149 -11.20 1.97 -1.34
N LEU A 150 -12.14 2.05 -0.38
CA LEU A 150 -12.99 0.94 0.05
C LEU A 150 -14.41 1.04 -0.53
N SER A 151 -14.69 2.04 -1.37
CA SER A 151 -15.91 2.11 -2.18
C SER A 151 -15.75 1.28 -3.46
N LEU A 152 -15.22 0.06 -3.33
CA LEU A 152 -15.65 -1.00 -4.23
C LEU A 152 -17.05 -1.37 -3.73
N TYR A 153 -18.06 -0.95 -4.50
CA TYR A 153 -19.45 -1.29 -4.26
C TYR A 153 -19.54 -2.76 -3.80
N PRO A 154 -20.13 -3.06 -2.62
CA PRO A 154 -20.35 -4.45 -2.25
C PRO A 154 -21.22 -5.06 -3.33
N PHE A 155 -20.69 -6.07 -4.02
CA PHE A 155 -21.50 -6.91 -4.89
C PHE A 155 -22.54 -7.57 -3.99
N ASP A 156 -23.80 -7.26 -4.26
CA ASP A 156 -24.95 -7.90 -3.61
C ASP A 156 -24.89 -9.41 -3.94
N PRO A 157 -24.74 -10.30 -2.95
CA PRO A 157 -24.61 -11.74 -3.17
C PRO A 157 -25.86 -12.37 -3.79
N VAL A 158 -26.95 -11.61 -3.92
CA VAL A 158 -28.24 -12.06 -4.45
C VAL A 158 -28.41 -11.75 -5.95
N THR A 159 -27.57 -10.88 -6.52
CA THR A 159 -27.63 -10.59 -7.96
C THR A 159 -26.73 -11.53 -8.74
N SER A 160 -27.34 -12.41 -9.54
CA SER A 160 -26.65 -13.13 -10.60
C SER A 160 -25.88 -12.11 -11.47
N PRO A 161 -24.63 -12.41 -11.86
CA PRO A 161 -23.85 -11.50 -12.69
C PRO A 161 -24.66 -11.17 -13.94
N THR A 162 -24.80 -9.87 -14.22
CA THR A 162 -25.37 -9.43 -15.49
C THR A 162 -24.50 -10.04 -16.59
N PRO A 163 -25.05 -10.87 -17.50
CA PRO A 163 -24.27 -11.52 -18.53
C PRO A 163 -23.44 -10.48 -19.29
N LEU A 164 -22.20 -10.82 -19.65
CA LEU A 164 -21.29 -9.91 -20.33
C LEU A 164 -21.94 -9.23 -21.56
N GLN A 165 -22.78 -9.96 -22.30
CA GLN A 165 -23.55 -9.40 -23.43
C GLN A 165 -24.49 -8.25 -23.03
N ALA A 166 -25.12 -8.33 -21.86
CA ALA A 166 -26.01 -7.28 -21.36
C ALA A 166 -25.21 -6.06 -20.86
N ILE A 167 -24.00 -6.25 -20.32
CA ILE A 167 -23.07 -5.17 -19.95
C ILE A 167 -22.57 -4.46 -21.23
N LEU A 168 -22.18 -5.22 -22.24
CA LEU A 168 -21.72 -4.72 -23.54
C LEU A 168 -22.85 -4.00 -24.33
N ALA A 169 -24.12 -4.31 -24.03
CA ALA A 169 -25.29 -3.68 -24.63
C ALA A 169 -25.75 -2.38 -23.94
N LEU A 170 -25.12 -1.98 -22.82
CA LEU A 170 -25.47 -0.75 -22.12
C LEU A 170 -25.21 0.47 -23.00
N ARG A 171 -26.29 1.14 -23.43
CA ARG A 171 -26.20 2.41 -24.16
C ARG A 171 -25.88 3.53 -23.18
N LEU A 172 -24.72 4.15 -23.33
CA LEU A 172 -24.32 5.31 -22.55
C LEU A 172 -25.24 6.51 -22.87
N PRO A 173 -25.55 7.37 -21.87
CA PRO A 173 -26.40 8.53 -22.08
C PRO A 173 -25.83 9.47 -23.15
N PRO A 174 -26.68 10.12 -23.96
CA PRO A 174 -26.23 10.93 -25.08
C PRO A 174 -25.39 12.12 -24.60
N VAL A 175 -24.17 12.23 -25.14
CA VAL A 175 -23.22 13.29 -24.81
C VAL A 175 -23.75 14.64 -25.33
N LYS A 176 -24.07 15.57 -24.42
CA LYS A 176 -24.44 16.95 -24.77
C LYS A 176 -23.21 17.69 -25.36
N LYS A 177 -23.28 17.96 -26.68
CA LYS A 177 -22.47 18.86 -27.52
C LYS A 177 -20.95 18.66 -27.55
N ARG A 178 -20.46 18.47 -28.78
CA ARG A 178 -19.06 18.27 -29.20
C ARG A 178 -18.18 19.49 -28.87
N VAL A 179 -17.23 19.29 -27.97
CA VAL A 179 -15.87 19.77 -28.21
C VAL A 179 -15.17 18.62 -28.91
N GLU A 180 -14.38 18.87 -29.96
CA GLU A 180 -13.48 17.85 -30.54
C GLU A 180 -12.46 17.47 -29.48
N LYS A 181 -12.84 16.54 -28.61
CA LYS A 181 -12.02 16.04 -27.52
C LYS A 181 -11.23 14.88 -28.08
N GLN A 182 -9.90 14.96 -27.98
CA GLN A 182 -9.01 13.90 -28.44
C GLN A 182 -9.30 12.64 -27.62
N ALA A 183 -9.75 11.61 -28.33
CA ALA A 183 -9.94 10.28 -27.78
C ALA A 183 -8.60 9.52 -27.90
N ALA A 184 -8.17 8.87 -26.83
CA ALA A 184 -6.98 8.03 -26.80
C ALA A 184 -7.36 6.56 -26.57
N LEU A 185 -6.52 5.65 -27.06
CA LEU A 185 -6.59 4.24 -26.70
C LEU A 185 -5.98 4.05 -25.30
N GLY A 186 -6.75 3.46 -24.40
CA GLY A 186 -6.29 2.95 -23.12
C GLY A 186 -6.53 1.45 -23.01
N PHE A 187 -5.90 0.84 -22.02
CA PHE A 187 -6.02 -0.57 -21.70
C PHE A 187 -6.50 -0.71 -20.27
N VAL A 188 -7.65 -1.35 -20.08
CA VAL A 188 -8.27 -1.56 -18.77
C VAL A 188 -8.00 -2.98 -18.33
N ILE A 189 -7.35 -3.14 -17.18
CA ILE A 189 -7.15 -4.45 -16.55
C ILE A 189 -8.43 -4.79 -15.79
N MET A 190 -9.11 -5.85 -16.24
CA MET A 190 -10.26 -6.40 -15.56
C MET A 190 -9.78 -7.42 -14.54
N LEU A 191 -10.19 -7.22 -13.28
CA LEU A 191 -9.93 -8.13 -12.16
C LEU A 191 -11.23 -8.88 -11.82
N PRO A 192 -11.34 -10.15 -12.20
CA PRO A 192 -12.54 -10.92 -12.00
C PRO A 192 -12.82 -11.24 -10.54
N TYR A 193 -14.11 -11.33 -10.20
CA TYR A 193 -14.54 -11.62 -8.84
C TYR A 193 -13.99 -12.96 -8.34
N ALA A 194 -13.45 -12.92 -7.12
CA ALA A 194 -12.94 -14.07 -6.39
C ALA A 194 -11.94 -14.93 -7.18
N GLY A 195 -11.26 -14.39 -8.20
CA GLY A 195 -10.29 -15.14 -9.01
C GLY A 195 -10.87 -16.32 -9.80
N ARG A 196 -12.19 -16.34 -10.05
CA ARG A 196 -12.87 -17.41 -10.83
C ARG A 196 -12.40 -17.51 -12.28
N GLN A 197 -11.74 -16.48 -12.76
CA GLN A 197 -11.10 -16.42 -14.05
C GLN A 197 -9.85 -15.51 -13.91
N PRO A 198 -8.83 -15.68 -14.75
CA PRO A 198 -7.61 -14.88 -14.68
C PRO A 198 -7.86 -13.42 -15.08
N PRO A 199 -7.06 -12.45 -14.59
CA PRO A 199 -7.09 -11.08 -15.08
C PRO A 199 -6.91 -11.00 -16.60
N PHE A 200 -7.61 -10.07 -17.24
CA PHE A 200 -7.48 -9.83 -18.68
C PHE A 200 -7.58 -8.34 -18.99
N ILE A 201 -7.19 -7.96 -20.21
CA ILE A 201 -7.12 -6.57 -20.63
C ILE A 201 -8.18 -6.31 -21.70
N ILE A 202 -8.95 -5.24 -21.51
CA ILE A 202 -9.90 -4.74 -22.50
C ILE A 202 -9.38 -3.42 -23.07
N PRO A 203 -9.24 -3.28 -24.40
CA PRO A 203 -8.98 -1.99 -25.03
C PRO A 203 -10.17 -1.06 -24.83
N ALA A 204 -9.91 0.20 -24.51
CA ALA A 204 -10.96 1.20 -24.31
C ALA A 204 -10.57 2.53 -24.92
N SER A 205 -11.55 3.23 -25.50
CA SER A 205 -11.39 4.61 -25.93
C SER A 205 -11.68 5.52 -24.74
N GLY A 206 -10.73 6.38 -24.40
CA GLY A 206 -10.81 7.33 -23.30
C GLY A 206 -10.72 8.77 -23.80
N LEU A 207 -11.45 9.67 -23.15
CA LEU A 207 -11.41 11.10 -23.39
C LEU A 207 -10.20 11.70 -22.66
N MET A 208 -9.29 12.36 -23.38
CA MET A 208 -8.14 13.00 -22.76
C MET A 208 -8.50 14.35 -22.13
N ASN A 209 -7.71 14.76 -21.14
CA ASN A 209 -7.70 16.15 -20.67
C ASN A 209 -7.04 17.07 -21.72
N LYS A 210 -7.14 18.39 -21.51
CA LYS A 210 -6.59 19.39 -22.47
C LYS A 210 -5.07 19.28 -22.68
N THR A 211 -4.34 18.71 -21.73
CA THR A 211 -2.87 18.53 -21.81
C THR A 211 -2.47 17.18 -22.40
N ASN A 212 -3.41 16.30 -22.74
CA ASN A 212 -3.15 14.94 -23.25
C ASN A 212 -2.32 14.05 -22.31
N GLU A 213 -2.35 14.33 -21.01
CA GLU A 213 -1.59 13.57 -20.00
C GLU A 213 -2.42 12.50 -19.30
N ARG A 214 -3.76 12.66 -19.27
CA ARG A 214 -4.64 11.72 -18.56
C ARG A 214 -6.00 11.55 -19.21
N ILE A 215 -6.58 10.36 -19.02
CA ILE A 215 -7.96 10.05 -19.39
C ILE A 215 -8.90 10.58 -18.30
N LEU A 216 -9.86 11.42 -18.69
CA LEU A 216 -10.89 11.99 -17.80
C LEU A 216 -12.13 11.09 -17.70
N SER A 217 -12.48 10.40 -18.78
CA SER A 217 -13.66 9.54 -18.84
C SER A 217 -13.54 8.51 -19.95
N TRP A 218 -14.09 7.31 -19.77
CA TRP A 218 -14.13 6.29 -20.82
C TRP A 218 -15.33 6.52 -21.75
N LEU A 219 -15.09 6.37 -23.06
CA LEU A 219 -16.08 6.54 -24.12
C LEU A 219 -16.65 5.20 -24.58
N LYS A 220 -15.79 4.20 -24.79
CA LYS A 220 -16.19 2.91 -25.37
C LYS A 220 -15.20 1.81 -24.98
N PHE A 221 -15.70 0.67 -24.52
CA PHE A 221 -14.93 -0.57 -24.44
C PHE A 221 -14.94 -1.28 -25.80
N MET A 222 -13.80 -1.83 -26.18
CA MET A 222 -13.54 -2.37 -27.52
C MET A 222 -13.01 -3.80 -27.37
N PRO A 223 -13.85 -4.75 -26.93
CA PRO A 223 -13.45 -6.16 -26.81
C PRO A 223 -13.04 -6.75 -28.16
N GLU A 224 -13.52 -6.16 -29.25
CA GLU A 224 -13.08 -6.43 -30.61
C GLU A 224 -12.57 -5.12 -31.24
N LEU A 225 -11.41 -5.20 -31.90
CA LEU A 225 -10.92 -4.09 -32.72
C LEU A 225 -11.68 -4.07 -34.04
N ASP A 226 -12.27 -2.92 -34.37
CA ASP A 226 -12.69 -2.69 -35.73
C ASP A 226 -11.47 -2.43 -36.64
N LYS A 227 -11.60 -2.75 -37.93
CA LYS A 227 -10.51 -2.59 -38.93
C LYS A 227 -10.00 -1.16 -39.06
N ARG A 228 -10.77 -0.15 -38.64
CA ARG A 228 -10.34 1.26 -38.72
C ARG A 228 -9.39 1.58 -37.57
N ILE A 229 -9.71 1.12 -36.37
CA ILE A 229 -8.88 1.28 -35.18
C ILE A 229 -7.58 0.49 -35.34
N GLU A 230 -7.65 -0.75 -35.85
CA GLU A 230 -6.47 -1.58 -36.10
C GLU A 230 -5.42 -0.87 -36.99
N ARG A 231 -5.87 -0.11 -38.00
CA ARG A 231 -4.99 0.66 -38.88
C ARG A 231 -4.40 1.92 -38.23
N SER A 232 -4.99 2.38 -37.14
CA SER A 232 -4.63 3.64 -36.46
C SER A 232 -3.70 3.46 -35.28
N ILE A 233 -3.47 2.21 -34.85
CA ILE A 233 -2.63 1.87 -33.69
C ILE A 233 -1.30 1.30 -34.18
N ASN A 234 -0.24 1.49 -33.39
CA ASN A 234 1.08 0.96 -33.76
C ASN A 234 1.16 -0.56 -33.50
N SER A 235 2.23 -1.19 -34.01
CA SER A 235 2.44 -2.64 -33.91
C SER A 235 2.40 -3.16 -32.47
N ASN A 236 3.01 -2.42 -31.52
CA ASN A 236 3.10 -2.82 -30.12
C ASN A 236 1.73 -2.72 -29.43
N GLN A 237 0.97 -1.67 -29.72
CA GLN A 237 -0.40 -1.52 -29.24
C GLN A 237 -1.30 -2.62 -29.80
N LEU A 238 -1.18 -2.94 -31.08
CA LEU A 238 -1.92 -4.02 -31.73
C LEU A 238 -1.60 -5.37 -31.10
N GLU A 239 -0.33 -5.63 -30.79
CA GLU A 239 0.12 -6.84 -30.11
C GLU A 239 -0.53 -6.97 -28.72
N ILE A 240 -0.50 -5.91 -27.90
CA ILE A 240 -1.15 -5.89 -26.58
C ILE A 240 -2.65 -6.14 -26.72
N VAL A 241 -3.32 -5.54 -27.70
CA VAL A 241 -4.75 -5.79 -27.92
C VAL A 241 -5.01 -7.25 -28.28
N LYS A 242 -4.27 -7.82 -29.26
CA LYS A 242 -4.44 -9.23 -29.67
C LYS A 242 -4.23 -10.17 -28.48
N MET A 243 -3.23 -9.91 -27.66
CA MET A 243 -2.98 -10.66 -26.42
C MET A 243 -4.11 -10.50 -25.41
N GLY A 244 -4.59 -9.27 -25.17
CA GLY A 244 -5.70 -8.99 -24.27
C GLY A 244 -6.97 -9.75 -24.67
N VAL A 245 -7.28 -9.76 -25.97
CA VAL A 245 -8.41 -10.52 -26.53
C VAL A 245 -8.21 -12.02 -26.36
N GLN A 246 -7.01 -12.55 -26.63
CA GLN A 246 -6.73 -13.97 -26.45
C GLN A 246 -6.91 -14.41 -24.99
N ILE A 247 -6.38 -13.63 -24.04
CA ILE A 247 -6.52 -13.91 -22.60
C ILE A 247 -7.98 -13.79 -22.17
N MET A 248 -8.72 -12.81 -22.69
CA MET A 248 -10.15 -12.66 -22.42
C MET A 248 -10.95 -13.89 -22.88
N VAL A 249 -10.72 -14.38 -24.10
CA VAL A 249 -11.37 -15.59 -24.60
C VAL A 249 -11.05 -16.81 -23.73
N GLN A 250 -9.77 -17.00 -23.38
CA GLN A 250 -9.35 -18.09 -22.48
C GLN A 250 -9.96 -17.95 -21.08
N SER A 251 -10.08 -16.72 -20.59
CA SER A 251 -10.71 -16.39 -19.31
C SER A 251 -12.19 -16.75 -19.33
N ASP A 252 -12.92 -16.39 -20.38
CA ASP A 252 -14.34 -16.69 -20.54
C ASP A 252 -14.60 -18.20 -20.64
N GLU A 253 -13.75 -18.95 -21.36
CA GLU A 253 -13.82 -20.41 -21.41
C GLU A 253 -13.64 -21.03 -20.01
N ILE A 254 -12.63 -20.57 -19.26
CA ILE A 254 -12.39 -21.04 -17.88
C ILE A 254 -13.57 -20.68 -16.97
N ALA A 255 -14.15 -19.50 -17.13
CA ALA A 255 -15.30 -19.08 -16.35
C ALA A 255 -16.53 -19.94 -16.63
N ALA A 256 -16.74 -20.37 -17.88
CA ALA A 256 -17.80 -21.30 -18.26
C ALA A 256 -17.58 -22.69 -17.64
N ASP A 257 -16.35 -23.20 -17.69
CA ASP A 257 -15.97 -24.49 -17.09
C ASP A 257 -16.19 -24.50 -15.55
N ASN A 258 -15.99 -23.36 -14.88
CA ASN A 258 -16.04 -23.23 -13.42
C ASN A 258 -17.43 -22.92 -12.84
N GLN A 259 -18.50 -22.81 -13.64
CA GLN A 259 -19.83 -22.46 -13.12
C GLN A 259 -20.44 -23.52 -12.18
N GLN A 260 -19.90 -24.75 -12.17
CA GLN A 260 -20.44 -25.88 -11.40
C GLN A 260 -19.66 -26.17 -10.10
N ASP A 261 -18.49 -25.58 -9.89
CA ASP A 261 -17.64 -25.87 -8.73
C ASP A 261 -17.72 -24.76 -7.68
N SER A 262 -18.18 -25.13 -6.48
CA SER A 262 -18.26 -24.24 -5.33
C SER A 262 -16.94 -24.16 -4.56
N SER A 263 -16.01 -25.08 -4.83
CA SER A 263 -14.69 -25.11 -4.22
C SER A 263 -13.71 -24.28 -5.05
N PHE A 264 -13.14 -23.24 -4.44
CA PHE A 264 -12.24 -22.33 -5.13
C PHE A 264 -10.81 -22.87 -5.16
N ASN A 265 -10.52 -23.74 -6.13
CA ASN A 265 -9.17 -24.18 -6.45
C ASN A 265 -8.83 -23.83 -7.90
N TRP A 266 -7.69 -23.16 -8.11
CA TRP A 266 -7.22 -22.85 -9.46
C TRP A 266 -6.88 -24.14 -10.20
N SER A 267 -7.56 -24.39 -11.32
CA SER A 267 -7.21 -25.49 -12.20
C SER A 267 -5.83 -25.27 -12.83
N ILE A 268 -5.19 -26.35 -13.28
CA ILE A 268 -3.91 -26.26 -14.02
C ILE A 268 -4.04 -25.34 -15.25
N LYS A 269 -5.20 -25.36 -15.93
CA LYS A 269 -5.52 -24.48 -17.05
C LYS A 269 -5.51 -23.01 -16.62
N MET A 270 -6.10 -22.68 -15.47
CA MET A 270 -6.10 -21.31 -14.93
C MET A 270 -4.70 -20.83 -14.53
N LEU A 271 -3.90 -21.69 -13.87
CA LEU A 271 -2.50 -21.39 -13.54
C LEU A 271 -1.67 -21.15 -14.81
N TYR A 272 -1.90 -21.94 -15.86
CA TYR A 272 -1.22 -21.77 -17.14
C TYR A 272 -1.55 -20.41 -17.79
N VAL A 273 -2.84 -20.05 -17.89
CA VAL A 273 -3.27 -18.77 -18.46
C VAL A 273 -2.75 -17.59 -17.62
N PHE A 274 -2.80 -17.70 -16.29
CA PHE A 274 -2.25 -16.68 -15.40
C PHE A 274 -0.73 -16.51 -15.55
N ASN A 275 0.02 -17.61 -15.67
CA ASN A 275 1.46 -17.55 -15.90
C ASN A 275 1.82 -16.94 -17.26
N ASN A 276 1.00 -17.19 -18.29
CA ASN A 276 1.13 -16.49 -19.57
C ASN A 276 0.88 -14.99 -19.38
N TRP A 277 -0.20 -14.59 -18.71
CA TRP A 277 -0.48 -13.18 -18.40
C TRP A 277 0.70 -12.50 -17.69
N LYS A 278 1.27 -13.15 -16.66
CA LYS A 278 2.42 -12.63 -15.89
C LYS A 278 3.69 -12.44 -16.72
N ARG A 279 3.89 -13.22 -17.79
CA ARG A 279 5.04 -13.02 -18.70
C ARG A 279 4.95 -11.73 -19.50
N PHE A 280 3.73 -11.26 -19.77
CA PHE A 280 3.49 -10.06 -20.57
C PHE A 280 3.31 -8.80 -19.72
N PHE A 281 2.84 -8.97 -18.48
CA PHE A 281 2.62 -7.88 -17.52
C PHE A 281 3.37 -8.19 -16.21
N PRO A 282 4.71 -7.99 -16.17
CA PRO A 282 5.54 -8.30 -15.01
C PRO A 282 5.27 -7.39 -13.81
#